data_AF-A0A4Q2SLI5-F1
#
_entry.id   AF-A0A4Q2SLI5-F1
#
_cell.length_a   1.000
_cell.length_b   1.000
_cell.length_c   1.000
_cell.angle_alpha   90.00
_cell.angle_beta   90.00
_cell.angle_gamma   90.00
#
_symmetry.space_group_name_H-M   'P 1'
#
loop_
_entity.id
_entity.type
_entity.pdbx_description
1 polymer ?
#
loop_
_entity_poly.entity_id
_entity_poly.type
_entity_poly.pdbx_seq_one_letter_code
_entity_poly.pdbx_strand_id
1 'polypeptide(L)'
;MRSKFRTLAMAVATMSMVTAIASPAHAATTVSTRGDVGKHSHNCPGDAAGGTYTDYSGWQETTSYDWCSDGHSAVLVVNTGTGVGNFQVWNTGGLGSPTVRRETFFNPGTHLMIKACVGEWSTRTIFGCGAQVTVTTR
;
A
#
# COMPACT_ATOMS: atom_id res chain seq x y z
N MET A 1 23.68 52.10 -12.06
CA MET A 1 22.40 51.45 -11.73
C MET A 1 22.72 50.11 -11.08
N ARG A 2 22.55 49.98 -9.75
CA ARG A 2 22.98 48.82 -8.96
C ARG A 2 21.76 48.01 -8.50
N SER A 3 21.79 46.72 -8.85
CA SER A 3 21.27 45.52 -8.16
C SER A 3 20.04 45.67 -7.27
N LYS A 4 18.95 44.94 -7.60
CA LYS A 4 18.03 44.31 -6.63
C LYS A 4 17.41 43.02 -7.22
N PHE A 5 18.13 41.91 -7.14
CA PHE A 5 17.51 40.58 -7.13
C PHE A 5 17.02 40.30 -5.70
N ARG A 6 15.74 39.97 -5.53
CA ARG A 6 15.18 39.45 -4.28
C ARG A 6 14.37 38.20 -4.59
N THR A 7 15.02 37.04 -4.47
CA THR A 7 14.35 35.74 -4.44
C THR A 7 14.41 35.27 -2.99
N LEU A 8 13.27 35.34 -2.30
CA LEU A 8 13.09 34.69 -0.99
C LEU A 8 12.63 33.25 -1.26
N ALA A 9 13.58 32.31 -1.23
CA ALA A 9 13.26 30.88 -1.16
C ALA A 9 13.04 30.51 0.30
N MET A 10 11.81 30.09 0.60
CA MET A 10 11.37 29.66 1.92
C MET A 10 11.91 28.26 2.20
N ALA A 11 12.56 28.12 3.35
CA ALA A 11 13.07 26.86 3.89
C ALA A 11 11.93 25.93 4.31
N VAL A 12 12.07 24.62 4.03
CA VAL A 12 11.43 23.57 4.82
C VAL A 12 12.47 22.47 5.10
N ALA A 13 12.88 22.40 6.37
CA ALA A 13 13.57 21.28 7.00
C ALA A 13 12.64 20.03 6.96
N THR A 14 13.13 18.79 6.95
CA THR A 14 13.70 18.15 8.15
C THR A 14 14.43 16.86 7.81
N MET A 15 15.48 16.64 8.58
CA MET A 15 16.40 15.53 8.59
C MET A 15 15.82 14.38 9.42
N SER A 16 15.94 13.13 8.95
CA SER A 16 16.05 11.94 9.81
C SER A 16 16.68 10.80 9.01
N MET A 17 18.00 10.67 9.10
CA MET A 17 18.69 9.44 8.72
C MET A 17 18.31 8.35 9.72
N VAL A 18 17.62 7.32 9.23
CA VAL A 18 17.35 6.11 9.99
C VAL A 18 18.65 5.32 10.11
N THR A 19 19.15 5.17 11.33
CA THR A 19 20.24 4.25 11.68
C THR A 19 19.73 2.81 11.57
N ALA A 20 20.23 2.07 10.57
CA ALA A 20 19.96 0.64 10.43
C ALA A 20 20.88 -0.13 11.40
N ILE A 21 20.30 -0.63 12.50
CA ILE A 21 20.94 -1.64 13.35
C ILE A 21 20.70 -2.98 12.64
N ALA A 22 21.75 -3.52 12.03
CA ALA A 22 21.70 -4.83 11.38
C ALA A 22 21.74 -5.94 12.45
N SER A 23 20.59 -6.29 13.01
CA SER A 23 20.35 -7.67 13.47
C SER A 23 20.38 -8.60 12.24
N PRO A 24 20.62 -9.92 12.36
CA PRO A 24 20.51 -10.84 11.24
C PRO A 24 19.05 -10.81 10.75
N ALA A 25 18.78 -9.91 9.83
CA ALA A 25 17.51 -9.75 9.17
C ALA A 25 17.33 -11.05 8.41
N HIS A 26 16.41 -11.88 8.87
CA HIS A 26 15.82 -12.89 8.01
C HIS A 26 15.37 -12.11 6.78
N ALA A 27 15.94 -12.41 5.62
CA ALA A 27 15.78 -11.60 4.42
C ALA A 27 14.33 -11.68 3.96
N ALA A 28 13.47 -10.85 4.56
CA ALA A 28 12.07 -10.78 4.23
C ALA A 28 11.93 -10.29 2.80
N THR A 29 10.96 -10.84 2.07
CA THR A 29 10.66 -10.35 0.72
C THR A 29 9.45 -9.47 0.80
N THR A 30 9.65 -8.18 0.53
CA THR A 30 8.55 -7.23 0.44
C THR A 30 8.25 -6.92 -1.01
N VAL A 31 6.97 -7.01 -1.38
CA VAL A 31 6.45 -6.44 -2.61
C VAL A 31 5.43 -5.35 -2.30
N SER A 32 5.32 -4.40 -3.22
CA SER A 32 4.38 -3.29 -3.13
C SER A 32 3.54 -3.22 -4.38
N THR A 33 2.27 -2.90 -4.20
CA THR A 33 1.31 -2.66 -5.28
C THR A 33 0.62 -1.32 -5.05
N ARG A 34 0.19 -0.69 -6.13
CA ARG A 34 -0.58 0.55 -6.10
C ARG A 34 -1.90 0.35 -6.82
N GLY A 35 -2.92 1.07 -6.39
CA GLY A 35 -4.28 1.01 -6.89
C GLY A 35 -4.75 2.41 -7.26
N ASP A 36 -5.14 2.59 -8.51
CA ASP A 36 -5.75 3.83 -9.00
C ASP A 36 -7.27 3.66 -9.09
N VAL A 37 -7.97 4.74 -8.79
CA VAL A 37 -9.41 4.94 -8.89
C VAL A 37 -9.86 5.45 -10.25
N GLY A 38 -8.92 5.84 -11.12
CA GLY A 38 -9.23 6.55 -12.35
C GLY A 38 -10.16 7.74 -12.06
N LYS A 39 -11.34 7.75 -12.67
CA LYS A 39 -12.32 8.86 -12.59
C LYS A 39 -13.11 8.95 -11.28
N HIS A 40 -12.97 7.99 -10.35
CA HIS A 40 -13.81 7.95 -9.15
C HIS A 40 -13.36 8.91 -8.04
N SER A 41 -12.13 9.45 -8.10
CA SER A 41 -11.67 10.49 -7.19
C SER A 41 -11.37 11.78 -7.95
N HIS A 42 -12.25 12.77 -7.79
CA HIS A 42 -12.04 14.08 -8.41
C HIS A 42 -10.91 14.89 -7.71
N ASN A 43 -10.43 14.42 -6.55
CA ASN A 43 -9.46 15.13 -5.71
C ASN A 43 -8.11 14.42 -5.55
N CYS A 44 -7.90 13.25 -6.18
CA CYS A 44 -6.65 12.51 -6.11
C CYS A 44 -6.08 12.24 -7.50
N PRO A 45 -5.18 13.11 -7.99
CA PRO A 45 -4.46 12.85 -9.22
C PRO A 45 -3.43 11.72 -8.99
N GLY A 46 -3.82 10.47 -9.24
CA GLY A 46 -2.92 9.29 -9.23
C GLY A 46 -3.39 8.15 -8.31
N ASP A 47 -2.43 7.36 -7.82
CA ASP A 47 -2.69 6.18 -6.97
C ASP A 47 -3.44 6.56 -5.68
N ALA A 48 -4.69 6.13 -5.55
CA ALA A 48 -5.51 6.38 -4.35
C ALA A 48 -5.29 5.33 -3.25
N ALA A 49 -4.88 4.12 -3.63
CA ALA A 49 -4.59 3.02 -2.71
C ALA A 49 -3.17 2.48 -2.89
N GLY A 50 -2.59 2.01 -1.80
CA GLY A 50 -1.35 1.27 -1.79
C GLY A 50 -1.50 -0.03 -1.00
N GLY A 51 -0.58 -0.95 -1.24
CA GLY A 51 -0.46 -2.14 -0.41
C GLY A 51 0.95 -2.70 -0.40
N THR A 52 1.34 -3.29 0.71
CA THR A 52 2.55 -4.08 0.83
C THR A 52 2.20 -5.49 1.28
N TYR A 53 3.01 -6.42 0.80
CA TYR A 53 3.05 -7.78 1.31
C TYR A 53 4.49 -8.09 1.66
N THR A 54 4.73 -8.56 2.87
CA THR A 54 6.05 -8.95 3.35
C THR A 54 6.02 -10.41 3.77
N ASP A 55 6.89 -11.20 3.16
CA ASP A 55 7.05 -12.61 3.45
C ASP A 55 8.22 -12.83 4.41
N TYR A 56 7.89 -13.31 5.61
CA TYR A 56 8.85 -13.70 6.64
C TYR A 56 8.95 -15.23 6.71
N SER A 57 9.99 -15.72 7.38
CA SER A 57 10.11 -17.15 7.64
C SER A 57 8.95 -17.63 8.53
N GLY A 58 7.96 -18.29 7.93
CA GLY A 58 6.83 -18.91 8.63
C GLY A 58 5.56 -18.05 8.75
N TRP A 59 5.55 -16.81 8.29
CA TRP A 59 4.35 -15.95 8.30
C TRP A 59 4.47 -14.78 7.33
N GLN A 60 3.34 -14.16 7.00
CA GLN A 60 3.24 -13.06 6.05
C GLN A 60 2.50 -11.87 6.67
N GLU A 61 3.00 -10.66 6.43
CA GLU A 61 2.29 -9.41 6.74
C GLU A 61 1.71 -8.81 5.48
N THR A 62 0.48 -8.31 5.57
CA THR A 62 -0.14 -7.49 4.52
C THR A 62 -0.55 -6.15 5.11
N THR A 63 -0.25 -5.07 4.41
CA THR A 63 -0.61 -3.72 4.84
C THR A 63 -1.35 -2.99 3.73
N SER A 64 -2.50 -2.40 4.05
CA SER A 64 -3.26 -1.51 3.16
C SER A 64 -3.00 -0.04 3.52
N TYR A 65 -2.72 0.78 2.51
CA TYR A 65 -2.46 2.21 2.63
C TYR A 65 -3.54 2.98 1.88
N ASP A 66 -4.10 3.98 2.54
CA ASP A 66 -5.01 4.93 1.92
C ASP A 66 -4.27 6.25 1.71
N TRP A 67 -4.05 6.60 0.45
CA TRP A 67 -3.34 7.80 0.05
C TRP A 67 -4.28 8.91 -0.41
N CYS A 68 -5.60 8.68 -0.37
CA CYS A 68 -6.60 9.57 -0.93
C CYS A 68 -7.74 9.88 0.05
N SER A 69 -8.18 11.14 0.12
CA SER A 69 -9.34 11.53 0.94
C SER A 69 -10.50 11.82 0.02
N ASP A 70 -10.98 10.78 -0.64
CA ASP A 70 -12.11 10.84 -1.58
C ASP A 70 -13.40 10.27 -0.99
N GLY A 71 -13.35 9.80 0.26
CA GLY A 71 -14.47 9.14 0.91
C GLY A 71 -14.61 7.67 0.52
N HIS A 72 -13.66 7.10 -0.23
CA HIS A 72 -13.58 5.68 -0.50
C HIS A 72 -12.57 5.00 0.43
N SER A 73 -12.55 3.67 0.38
CA SER A 73 -11.64 2.82 1.16
C SER A 73 -10.55 2.25 0.27
N ALA A 74 -9.31 2.27 0.77
CA ALA A 74 -8.23 1.51 0.17
C ALA A 74 -8.34 0.02 0.53
N VAL A 75 -8.13 -0.86 -0.44
CA VAL A 75 -8.31 -2.30 -0.29
C VAL A 75 -7.10 -3.03 -0.84
N LEU A 76 -6.42 -3.80 -0.01
CA LEU A 76 -5.44 -4.77 -0.49
C LEU A 76 -6.13 -6.12 -0.69
N VAL A 77 -6.15 -6.59 -1.93
CA VAL A 77 -6.71 -7.90 -2.29
C VAL A 77 -5.57 -8.89 -2.46
N VAL A 78 -5.66 -10.01 -1.75
CA VAL A 78 -4.73 -11.13 -1.87
C VAL A 78 -5.51 -12.35 -2.33
N ASN A 79 -5.04 -12.96 -3.42
CA ASN A 79 -5.63 -14.14 -4.04
C ASN A 79 -4.59 -15.25 -4.08
N THR A 80 -4.96 -16.48 -3.77
CA THR A 80 -4.04 -17.65 -3.81
C THR A 80 -3.99 -18.31 -5.19
N GLY A 81 -4.60 -17.71 -6.21
CA GLY A 81 -4.69 -18.24 -7.57
C GLY A 81 -5.59 -19.48 -7.73
N THR A 82 -5.90 -20.18 -6.63
CA THR A 82 -6.73 -21.39 -6.59
C THR A 82 -8.19 -21.13 -6.17
N GLY A 83 -8.52 -19.88 -5.83
CA GLY A 83 -9.84 -19.49 -5.32
C GLY A 83 -10.07 -19.82 -3.83
N VAL A 84 -9.17 -20.59 -3.20
CA VAL A 84 -9.23 -20.98 -1.79
C VAL A 84 -8.27 -20.09 -1.00
N GLY A 85 -8.79 -19.16 -0.19
CA GLY A 85 -7.94 -18.29 0.66
C GLY A 85 -7.84 -16.83 0.19
N ASN A 86 -8.79 -16.37 -0.63
CA ASN A 86 -8.87 -14.96 -1.01
C ASN A 86 -9.26 -14.12 0.19
N PHE A 87 -8.50 -13.07 0.47
CA PHE A 87 -8.86 -12.12 1.52
C PHE A 87 -8.60 -10.68 1.10
N GLN A 88 -9.27 -9.78 1.82
CA GLN A 88 -9.21 -8.35 1.58
C GLN A 88 -8.84 -7.65 2.89
N VAL A 89 -7.92 -6.70 2.80
CA VAL A 89 -7.55 -5.81 3.90
C VAL A 89 -8.08 -4.43 3.55
N TRP A 90 -9.18 -4.06 4.17
CA TRP A 90 -9.82 -2.76 3.96
C TRP A 90 -9.26 -1.75 4.94
N ASN A 91 -8.80 -0.63 4.41
CA ASN A 91 -8.54 0.58 5.16
C ASN A 91 -9.67 1.57 4.84
N THR A 92 -10.52 1.81 5.83
CA THR A 92 -11.76 2.57 5.66
C THR A 92 -11.65 4.01 6.19
N GLY A 93 -10.44 4.44 6.56
CA GLY A 93 -10.26 5.68 7.31
C GLY A 93 -9.93 6.93 6.47
N GLY A 94 -9.71 6.82 5.15
CA GLY A 94 -9.31 7.94 4.28
C GLY A 94 -7.84 8.38 4.43
N LEU A 95 -7.43 9.44 3.73
CA LEU A 95 -6.06 9.98 3.76
C LEU A 95 -5.60 10.35 5.18
N GLY A 96 -4.51 9.76 5.62
CA GLY A 96 -3.98 9.93 6.99
C GLY A 96 -4.51 8.93 8.01
N SER A 97 -5.36 7.99 7.58
CA SER A 97 -5.73 6.84 8.40
C SER A 97 -4.52 5.96 8.73
N PRO A 98 -4.47 5.39 9.94
CA PRO A 98 -3.43 4.43 10.27
C PRO A 98 -3.53 3.24 9.32
N THR A 99 -2.39 2.83 8.80
CA THR A 99 -2.29 1.67 7.92
C THR A 99 -2.94 0.45 8.56
N VAL A 100 -3.78 -0.26 7.83
CA VAL A 100 -4.40 -1.50 8.33
C VAL A 100 -3.49 -2.67 7.99
N ARG A 101 -3.10 -3.43 9.02
CA ARG A 101 -2.21 -4.59 8.90
C ARG A 101 -2.95 -5.88 9.17
N ARG A 102 -2.51 -6.94 8.51
CA ARG A 102 -3.00 -8.29 8.74
C ARG A 102 -1.88 -9.31 8.57
N GLU A 103 -1.72 -10.14 9.59
CA GLU A 103 -0.88 -11.32 9.54
C GLU A 103 -1.63 -12.49 8.91
N THR A 104 -0.90 -13.28 8.13
CA THR A 104 -1.40 -14.49 7.48
C THR A 104 -0.35 -15.59 7.48
N PHE A 105 -0.80 -16.82 7.34
CA PHE A 105 0.04 -18.00 7.34
C PHE A 105 -0.32 -18.83 6.11
N PHE A 106 0.56 -18.78 5.12
CA PHE A 106 0.50 -19.61 3.93
C PHE A 106 1.59 -20.67 3.96
N ASN A 107 1.30 -21.83 3.37
CA ASN A 107 2.33 -22.84 3.19
C ASN A 107 3.43 -22.31 2.25
N PRO A 108 4.71 -22.66 2.47
CA PRO A 108 5.79 -22.37 1.52
C PRO A 108 5.44 -22.85 0.10
N GLY A 109 5.81 -22.08 -0.92
CA GLY A 109 5.53 -22.37 -2.33
C GLY A 109 4.13 -21.97 -2.81
N THR A 110 3.32 -21.32 -1.97
CA THR A 110 2.01 -20.81 -2.38
C THR A 110 2.17 -19.60 -3.28
N HIS A 111 1.55 -19.63 -4.46
CA HIS A 111 1.50 -18.48 -5.37
C HIS A 111 0.39 -17.52 -4.95
N LEU A 112 0.76 -16.27 -4.68
CA LEU A 112 -0.16 -15.21 -4.33
C LEU A 112 -0.19 -14.14 -5.41
N MET A 113 -1.39 -13.67 -5.71
CA MET A 113 -1.69 -12.56 -6.60
C MET A 113 -2.20 -11.41 -5.74
N ILE A 114 -1.46 -10.31 -5.73
CA ILE A 114 -1.67 -9.20 -4.79
C ILE A 114 -1.92 -7.94 -5.60
N LYS A 115 -2.99 -7.21 -5.27
CA LYS A 115 -3.31 -5.94 -5.92
C LYS A 115 -3.95 -4.97 -4.95
N ALA A 116 -3.58 -3.71 -5.06
CA ALA A 116 -4.26 -2.62 -4.37
C ALA A 116 -5.43 -2.12 -5.22
N CYS A 117 -6.54 -1.85 -4.55
CA CYS A 117 -7.79 -1.44 -5.12
C CYS A 117 -8.42 -0.34 -4.27
N VAL A 118 -9.43 0.32 -4.82
CA VAL A 118 -10.31 1.20 -4.08
C VAL A 118 -11.73 0.69 -4.15
N GLY A 119 -12.47 0.85 -3.07
CA GLY A 119 -13.84 0.38 -2.97
C GLY A 119 -14.64 1.12 -1.89
N GLU A 120 -15.88 0.71 -1.76
CA GLU A 120 -16.82 1.23 -0.78
C GLU A 120 -17.05 0.19 0.32
N TRP A 121 -16.69 0.53 1.56
CA TRP A 121 -16.78 -0.39 2.69
C TRP A 121 -18.22 -0.79 3.01
N SER A 122 -19.16 0.16 2.93
CA SER A 122 -20.57 -0.09 3.30
C SER A 122 -21.22 -1.15 2.42
N THR A 123 -20.84 -1.22 1.14
CA THR A 123 -21.37 -2.18 0.16
C THR A 123 -20.41 -3.32 -0.18
N ARG A 124 -19.15 -3.24 0.27
CA ARG A 124 -18.05 -4.14 -0.12
C ARG A 124 -17.80 -4.18 -1.62
N THR A 125 -18.14 -3.10 -2.32
CA THR A 125 -17.93 -2.99 -3.76
C THR A 125 -16.51 -2.50 -4.05
N ILE A 126 -15.80 -3.13 -4.97
CA ILE A 126 -14.51 -2.65 -5.48
C ILE A 126 -14.77 -1.89 -6.78
N PHE A 127 -14.26 -0.66 -6.87
CA PHE A 127 -14.45 0.24 -8.02
C PHE A 127 -13.34 0.14 -9.04
N GLY A 128 -12.10 -0.01 -8.58
CA GLY A 128 -10.91 -0.03 -9.43
C GLY A 128 -9.74 -0.67 -8.71
N CYS A 129 -8.86 -1.30 -9.49
CA CYS A 129 -7.62 -1.89 -9.01
C CYS A 129 -6.47 -1.48 -9.91
N GLY A 130 -5.28 -1.34 -9.33
CA GLY A 130 -4.07 -1.19 -10.12
C GLY A 130 -3.49 -2.52 -10.56
N ALA A 131 -2.23 -2.46 -11.00
CA ALA A 131 -1.51 -3.63 -11.48
C ALA A 131 -1.39 -4.71 -10.39
N GLN A 132 -1.44 -5.96 -10.81
CA GLN A 132 -1.26 -7.09 -9.92
C GLN A 132 0.20 -7.50 -9.86
N VAL A 133 0.67 -7.81 -8.65
CA VAL A 133 1.98 -8.39 -8.39
C VAL A 133 1.79 -9.86 -7.98
N THR A 134 2.59 -10.74 -8.56
CA THR A 134 2.61 -12.16 -8.19
C THR A 134 3.83 -12.45 -7.33
N VAL A 135 3.63 -13.16 -6.23
CA VAL A 135 4.69 -13.62 -5.32
C VAL A 135 4.52 -15.09 -5.01
N THR A 136 5.61 -15.73 -4.61
CA THR A 136 5.60 -17.10 -4.09
C THR A 136 6.11 -17.06 -2.66
N THR A 137 5.35 -17.63 -1.73
CA THR A 137 5.74 -17.71 -0.31
C THR A 137 6.99 -18.59 -0.13
N ARG A 138 7.85 -18.21 0.82
CA ARG A 138 9.10 -18.89 1.15
C ARG A 138 8.94 -19.96 2.21
#